data_AF-A0A3B0XNQ9-F1
#
_entry.id   AF-A0A3B0XNQ9-F1
#
_cell.length_a   1.000
_cell.length_b   1.000
_cell.length_c   1.000
_cell.angle_alpha   90.00
_cell.angle_beta   90.00
_cell.angle_gamma   90.00
#
_symmetry.space_group_name_H-M   'P 1'
#
loop_
_entity.id
_entity.type
_entity.pdbx_description
1 polymer ?
#
loop_
_entity_poly.entity_id
_entity_poly.type
_entity_poly.pdbx_seq_one_letter_code
_entity_poly.pdbx_strand_id
1 'polypeptide(L)'
;MTQTTAPNTIYLKSYTQPQYWIDSINLHFELGEEQTRVVSKMQVRRNENIDGAPILELNGEGLHLGAVLINDRALSDGEFSTTDETLWIPDVPETFTLQIETFIKPQLNTSLEGLYKSSGNFCTQCEAQGFRKITYYLDRPDVMAKFTTTIVADKEKYPVLLSNGNPVKSSDLENGKHSVTWEDPFKKPCYLFALVAGDLECIKDTFVTMSQREIDCRIYVEAHNVDKCDHAMRSLKKSMRWDEETFGREYDLDIYMIVAVDDFNMGAME
;
A
#
# COMPACT_ATOMS: atom_id res chain seq x y z
N MET A 1 22.30 26.27 8.30
CA MET A 1 21.44 26.83 7.23
C MET A 1 21.28 25.74 6.20
N THR A 2 20.22 24.95 6.30
CA THR A 2 19.87 23.95 5.28
C THR A 2 19.37 24.72 4.06
N GLN A 3 20.16 24.72 2.98
CA GLN A 3 19.69 25.20 1.69
C GLN A 3 18.58 24.24 1.24
N THR A 4 17.34 24.67 1.34
CA THR A 4 16.21 24.01 0.70
C THR A 4 16.41 24.21 -0.80
N THR A 5 17.02 23.25 -1.48
CA THR A 5 17.06 23.21 -2.94
C THR A 5 15.62 23.13 -3.44
N ALA A 6 15.23 24.10 -4.27
CA ALA A 6 13.92 24.08 -4.90
C ALA A 6 13.74 22.77 -5.70
N PRO A 7 12.53 22.19 -5.72
CA PRO A 7 12.28 20.96 -6.47
C PRO A 7 12.63 21.17 -7.95
N ASN A 8 13.42 20.24 -8.49
CA ASN A 8 13.81 20.27 -9.90
C ASN A 8 12.59 20.00 -10.79
N THR A 9 12.43 20.78 -11.86
CA THR A 9 11.34 20.57 -12.81
C THR A 9 11.50 19.23 -13.54
N ILE A 10 10.50 18.36 -13.43
CA ILE A 10 10.43 17.10 -14.17
C ILE A 10 9.72 17.34 -15.50
N TYR A 11 10.29 16.83 -16.60
CA TYR A 11 9.73 16.99 -17.94
C TYR A 11 9.22 15.67 -18.51
N LEU A 12 8.04 15.68 -19.12
CA LEU A 12 7.47 14.52 -19.82
C LEU A 12 8.43 13.90 -20.84
N LYS A 13 9.15 14.74 -21.60
CA LYS A 13 10.14 14.31 -22.61
C LYS A 13 11.36 13.58 -22.03
N SER A 14 11.57 13.67 -20.72
CA SER A 14 12.67 13.03 -20.00
C SER A 14 12.30 11.64 -19.47
N TYR A 15 11.09 11.15 -19.77
CA TYR A 15 10.68 9.80 -19.40
C TYR A 15 11.66 8.75 -19.94
N THR A 16 12.09 7.87 -19.05
CA THR A 16 12.77 6.62 -19.38
C THR A 16 12.09 5.48 -18.62
N GLN A 17 12.09 4.28 -19.20
CA GLN A 17 11.68 3.08 -18.47
C GLN A 17 12.57 2.89 -17.22
N PRO A 18 12.06 2.25 -16.15
CA PRO A 18 12.87 1.95 -14.99
C PRO A 18 13.97 0.94 -15.34
N GLN A 19 15.12 1.01 -14.66
CA GLN A 19 16.21 0.04 -14.83
C GLN A 19 15.87 -1.35 -14.24
N TYR A 20 14.89 -1.40 -13.34
CA TYR A 20 14.44 -2.62 -12.67
C TYR A 20 12.91 -2.67 -12.63
N TRP A 21 12.38 -3.88 -12.60
CA TRP A 21 10.98 -4.19 -12.39
C TRP A 21 10.81 -4.92 -11.06
N ILE A 22 9.65 -4.73 -10.43
CA ILE A 22 9.22 -5.49 -9.26
C ILE A 22 8.02 -6.33 -9.69
N ASP A 23 8.16 -7.66 -9.68
CA ASP A 23 7.08 -8.55 -10.13
C ASP A 23 6.06 -8.83 -9.02
N SER A 24 6.54 -8.91 -7.78
CA SER A 24 5.70 -9.07 -6.58
C SER A 24 6.34 -8.46 -5.35
N ILE A 25 5.51 -8.12 -4.38
CA ILE A 25 5.91 -7.65 -3.05
C ILE A 25 5.05 -8.33 -1.98
N ASN A 26 5.72 -8.85 -0.95
CA ASN A 26 5.11 -9.31 0.28
C ASN A 26 5.39 -8.28 1.38
N LEU A 27 4.34 -7.65 1.90
CA LEU A 27 4.41 -6.66 2.97
C LEU A 27 3.98 -7.30 4.29
N HIS A 28 4.73 -6.99 5.35
CA HIS A 28 4.37 -7.34 6.71
C HIS A 28 4.38 -6.09 7.58
N PHE A 29 3.20 -5.68 8.03
CA PHE A 29 3.01 -4.53 8.92
C PHE A 29 2.77 -5.02 10.33
N GLU A 30 3.59 -4.55 11.27
CA GLU A 30 3.29 -4.63 12.69
C GLU A 30 2.93 -3.23 13.17
N LEU A 31 1.62 -2.99 13.29
CA LEU A 31 1.08 -1.70 13.71
C LEU A 31 1.28 -1.52 15.21
N GLY A 32 1.82 -0.36 15.59
CA GLY A 32 2.02 0.04 16.97
C GLY A 32 1.71 1.52 17.16
N GLU A 33 1.36 1.91 18.39
CA GLU A 33 1.00 3.31 18.70
C GLU A 33 2.18 4.27 18.55
N GLU A 34 3.39 3.81 18.91
CA GLU A 34 4.60 4.65 18.91
C GLU A 34 5.43 4.49 17.64
N GLN A 35 5.32 3.32 17.00
CA GLN A 35 6.09 2.97 15.83
C GLN A 35 5.40 1.80 15.13
N THR A 36 5.36 1.87 13.81
CA THR A 36 5.00 0.75 12.94
C THR A 36 6.26 0.19 12.31
N ARG A 37 6.42 -1.13 12.40
CA ARG A 37 7.47 -1.86 11.68
C ARG A 37 6.90 -2.39 10.37
N VAL A 38 7.63 -2.20 9.28
CA VAL A 38 7.27 -2.65 7.94
C VAL A 38 8.41 -3.50 7.40
N VAL A 39 8.10 -4.72 6.98
CA VAL A 39 9.03 -5.55 6.19
C VAL A 39 8.45 -5.70 4.80
N SER A 40 9.20 -5.28 3.79
CA SER A 40 8.90 -5.50 2.38
C SER A 40 9.83 -6.57 1.82
N LYS A 41 9.30 -7.60 1.19
CA LYS A 41 10.06 -8.64 0.47
C LYS A 41 9.62 -8.69 -0.99
N MET A 42 10.48 -8.19 -1.87
CA MET A 42 10.24 -7.95 -3.28
C MET A 42 10.96 -8.97 -4.17
N GLN A 43 10.31 -9.38 -5.25
CA GLN A 43 10.96 -10.08 -6.36
C GLN A 43 11.34 -9.05 -7.43
N VAL A 44 12.64 -8.82 -7.59
CA VAL A 44 13.20 -7.77 -8.44
C VAL A 44 13.93 -8.39 -9.62
N ARG A 45 13.76 -7.82 -10.82
CA ARG A 45 14.51 -8.19 -12.01
C ARG A 45 14.94 -6.97 -12.79
N ARG A 46 16.07 -7.04 -13.48
CA ARG A 46 16.55 -5.97 -14.35
C ARG A 46 15.62 -5.78 -15.55
N ASN A 47 15.54 -4.56 -16.04
CA ASN A 47 14.91 -4.25 -17.31
C ASN A 47 15.91 -4.48 -18.45
N GLU A 48 15.69 -5.53 -19.23
CA GLU A 48 16.54 -5.92 -20.37
C GLU A 48 16.58 -4.86 -21.48
N ASN A 49 15.63 -3.92 -21.51
CA ASN A 49 15.57 -2.87 -22.52
C ASN A 49 16.41 -1.62 -22.20
N ILE A 50 17.05 -1.57 -21.03
CA ILE A 50 17.78 -0.39 -20.55
C ILE A 50 19.19 -0.80 -20.15
N ASP A 51 20.18 -0.26 -20.88
CA ASP A 51 21.58 -0.34 -20.47
C ASP A 51 21.84 0.58 -19.27
N GLY A 52 22.74 0.18 -18.38
CA GLY A 52 23.10 0.94 -17.19
C GLY A 52 23.97 0.14 -16.24
N ALA A 53 24.62 0.85 -15.32
CA ALA A 53 25.31 0.22 -14.20
C ALA A 53 24.29 -0.59 -13.36
N PRO A 54 24.70 -1.71 -12.72
CA PRO A 54 23.82 -2.56 -11.94
C PRO A 54 23.48 -1.93 -10.57
N ILE A 55 22.86 -0.75 -10.58
CA ILE A 55 22.58 0.04 -9.39
C ILE A 55 21.06 0.15 -9.22
N LEU A 56 20.54 -0.38 -8.12
CA LEU A 56 19.14 -0.19 -7.75
C LEU A 56 18.98 1.10 -6.95
N GLU A 57 18.16 2.01 -7.46
CA GLU A 57 17.72 3.22 -6.77
C GLU A 57 16.25 3.05 -6.36
N LEU A 58 15.95 3.20 -5.07
CA LEU A 58 14.61 3.14 -4.52
C LEU A 58 14.27 4.47 -3.84
N ASN A 59 13.03 4.93 -4.00
CA ASN A 59 12.53 6.10 -3.28
C ASN A 59 12.14 5.72 -1.86
N GLY A 60 12.47 6.57 -0.88
CA GLY A 60 12.04 6.42 0.51
C GLY A 60 12.19 7.73 1.26
N GLU A 61 11.16 8.18 1.98
CA GLU A 61 11.14 9.48 2.65
C GLU A 61 10.66 9.34 4.10
N GLY A 62 11.36 9.95 5.04
CA GLY A 62 10.95 9.93 6.46
C GLY A 62 11.01 8.53 7.11
N LEU A 63 11.83 7.63 6.56
CA LEU A 63 11.96 6.24 7.00
C LEU A 63 13.14 6.06 7.96
N HIS A 64 12.94 5.32 9.04
CA HIS A 64 14.06 4.75 9.79
C HIS A 64 14.39 3.36 9.22
N LEU A 65 15.54 3.23 8.56
CA LEU A 65 15.99 1.97 7.96
C LEU A 65 16.52 1.01 9.05
N GLY A 66 15.98 -0.21 9.08
CA GLY A 66 16.43 -1.29 9.96
C GLY A 66 17.47 -2.20 9.29
N ALA A 67 17.05 -2.90 8.22
CA ALA A 67 17.91 -3.86 7.53
C ALA A 67 17.59 -3.92 6.03
N VAL A 68 18.62 -4.25 5.23
CA VAL A 68 18.51 -4.54 3.79
C VAL A 68 19.15 -5.89 3.53
N LEU A 69 18.42 -6.80 2.87
CA LEU A 69 18.92 -8.13 2.50
C LEU A 69 18.71 -8.37 1.01
N ILE A 70 19.73 -8.93 0.36
CA ILE A 70 19.64 -9.47 -1.01
C ILE A 70 19.81 -10.98 -0.94
N ASN A 71 18.84 -11.73 -1.46
CA ASN A 71 18.84 -13.20 -1.44
C ASN A 71 19.12 -13.75 -0.03
N ASP A 72 18.40 -13.21 0.96
CA ASP A 72 18.50 -13.52 2.38
C ASP A 72 19.89 -13.21 3.04
N ARG A 73 20.83 -12.59 2.30
CA ARG A 73 22.08 -12.06 2.84
C ARG A 73 21.92 -10.60 3.26
N ALA A 74 22.14 -10.31 4.53
CA ALA A 74 22.20 -8.93 5.03
C ALA A 74 23.36 -8.16 4.39
N LEU A 75 23.06 -6.94 3.96
CA LEU A 75 24.04 -5.97 3.50
C LEU A 75 24.60 -5.21 4.70
N SER A 76 25.90 -4.94 4.67
CA SER A 76 26.57 -4.03 5.60
C SER A 76 26.45 -2.57 5.13
N ASP A 77 26.67 -1.61 6.04
CA ASP A 77 26.55 -0.17 5.77
C ASP A 77 27.42 0.34 4.61
N GLY A 78 28.46 -0.40 4.21
CA GLY A 78 29.31 -0.07 3.07
C GLY A 78 28.81 -0.59 1.71
N GLU A 79 27.74 -1.41 1.71
CA GLU A 79 27.20 -2.07 0.52
C GLU A 79 25.93 -1.38 -0.02
N PHE A 80 25.49 -0.30 0.62
CA PHE A 80 24.42 0.57 0.14
C PHE A 80 24.65 1.99 0.65
N SER A 81 23.89 2.95 0.13
CA SER A 81 23.89 4.32 0.66
C SER A 81 22.48 4.88 0.69
N THR A 82 22.21 5.75 1.65
CA THR A 82 20.92 6.44 1.79
C THR A 82 21.09 7.94 1.68
N THR A 83 20.07 8.60 1.15
CA THR A 83 19.84 10.04 1.29
C THR A 83 18.54 10.24 2.07
N ASP A 84 18.08 11.49 2.19
CA ASP A 84 16.77 11.78 2.80
C ASP A 84 15.60 11.23 1.96
N GLU A 85 15.80 10.92 0.67
CA GLU A 85 14.75 10.55 -0.29
C GLU A 85 15.00 9.23 -1.05
N THR A 86 16.19 8.62 -0.91
CA THR A 86 16.57 7.46 -1.73
C THR A 86 17.45 6.45 -1.00
N LEU A 87 17.30 5.16 -1.33
CA LEU A 87 18.25 4.09 -1.04
C LEU A 87 18.90 3.62 -2.35
N TRP A 88 20.23 3.56 -2.36
CA TRP A 88 21.04 3.14 -3.49
C TRP A 88 21.80 1.86 -3.15
N ILE A 89 21.65 0.83 -3.98
CA ILE A 89 22.33 -0.45 -3.81
C ILE A 89 23.11 -0.76 -5.10
N PRO A 90 24.45 -0.67 -5.10
CA PRO A 90 25.27 -1.03 -6.25
C PRO A 90 25.41 -2.56 -6.41
N ASP A 91 25.90 -2.97 -7.58
CA ASP A 91 26.28 -4.35 -7.92
C ASP A 91 25.19 -5.40 -7.62
N VAL A 92 23.92 -5.05 -7.82
CA VAL A 92 22.80 -5.99 -7.61
C VAL A 92 22.73 -7.04 -8.72
N PRO A 93 22.29 -8.28 -8.44
CA PRO A 93 22.08 -9.30 -9.47
C PRO A 93 21.02 -8.91 -10.51
N GLU A 94 21.02 -9.61 -11.64
CA GLU A 94 19.99 -9.46 -12.69
C GLU A 94 18.58 -9.85 -12.23
N THR A 95 18.47 -10.82 -11.32
CA THR A 95 17.22 -11.22 -10.66
C THR A 95 17.52 -11.62 -9.23
N PHE A 96 16.75 -11.09 -8.27
CA PHE A 96 17.01 -11.30 -6.86
C PHE A 96 15.77 -11.03 -6.01
N THR A 97 15.82 -11.56 -4.80
CA THR A 97 14.90 -11.17 -3.74
C THR A 97 15.51 -10.04 -2.93
N LEU A 98 14.79 -8.94 -2.78
CA LEU A 98 15.16 -7.81 -1.94
C LEU A 98 14.23 -7.76 -0.72
N GLN A 99 14.79 -7.78 0.48
CA GLN A 99 14.03 -7.57 1.70
C GLN A 99 14.51 -6.29 2.39
N ILE A 100 13.57 -5.43 2.78
CA ILE A 100 13.85 -4.19 3.47
C ILE A 100 12.98 -4.11 4.72
N GLU A 101 13.60 -3.79 5.85
CA GLU A 101 12.91 -3.47 7.10
C GLU A 101 12.99 -1.98 7.36
N THR A 102 11.83 -1.35 7.54
CA THR A 102 11.70 0.07 7.85
C THR A 102 10.80 0.27 9.06
N PHE A 103 11.04 1.35 9.78
CA PHE A 103 10.21 1.79 10.89
C PHE A 103 9.69 3.20 10.64
N ILE A 104 8.40 3.40 10.87
CA ILE A 104 7.69 4.66 10.64
C ILE A 104 6.86 5.05 11.85
N LYS A 105 6.45 6.32 11.94
CA LYS A 105 5.67 6.87 13.07
C LYS A 105 4.37 7.51 12.58
N PRO A 106 3.31 6.71 12.30
CA PRO A 106 2.07 7.21 11.72
C PRO A 106 1.38 8.28 12.58
N GLN A 107 1.53 8.22 13.90
CA GLN A 107 0.98 9.18 14.85
C GLN A 107 1.63 10.57 14.79
N LEU A 108 2.81 10.68 14.16
CA LEU A 108 3.49 11.96 13.92
C LEU A 108 3.33 12.46 12.48
N ASN A 109 2.66 11.70 11.62
CA ASN A 109 2.51 12.03 10.21
C ASN A 109 1.31 12.96 9.98
N THR A 110 1.56 14.26 10.03
CA THR A 110 0.56 15.30 9.79
C THR A 110 0.38 15.66 8.31
N SER A 111 1.15 15.04 7.41
CA SER A 111 1.03 15.27 5.96
C SER A 111 -0.17 14.53 5.34
N LEU A 112 -0.69 13.51 6.03
CA LEU A 112 -1.74 12.59 5.55
C LEU A 112 -1.37 11.92 4.21
N GLU A 113 -0.08 11.64 4.01
CA GLU A 113 0.49 10.88 2.88
C GLU A 113 1.32 9.71 3.42
N GLY A 114 1.29 8.56 2.75
CA GLY A 114 1.83 7.31 3.30
C GLY A 114 0.89 6.73 4.36
N LEU A 115 1.44 6.14 5.42
CA LEU A 115 0.67 5.64 6.56
C LEU A 115 0.58 6.72 7.66
N TYR A 116 -0.63 7.03 8.11
CA TYR A 116 -0.89 8.01 9.16
C TYR A 116 -2.05 7.57 10.06
N LYS A 117 -2.36 8.37 11.09
CA LYS A 117 -3.55 8.16 11.94
C LYS A 117 -4.60 9.26 11.71
N SER A 118 -5.85 8.86 11.53
CA SER A 118 -7.05 9.72 11.47
C SER A 118 -8.03 9.24 12.53
N SER A 119 -8.48 10.12 13.44
CA SER A 119 -9.41 9.78 14.53
C SER A 119 -9.03 8.51 15.33
N GLY A 120 -7.74 8.22 15.46
CA GLY A 120 -7.23 7.03 16.16
C GLY A 120 -7.09 5.77 15.30
N ASN A 121 -7.63 5.75 14.08
CA ASN A 121 -7.50 4.67 13.10
C ASN A 121 -6.26 4.86 12.23
N PHE A 122 -5.64 3.77 11.78
CA PHE A 122 -4.61 3.81 10.75
C PHE A 122 -5.25 3.83 9.37
N CYS A 123 -4.77 4.70 8.50
CA CYS A 123 -5.17 4.77 7.10
C CYS A 123 -3.98 5.19 6.23
N THR A 124 -4.11 4.94 4.93
CA THR A 124 -3.07 5.28 3.96
C THR A 124 -3.60 6.19 2.87
N GLN A 125 -2.72 7.05 2.35
CA GLN A 125 -2.89 7.74 1.07
C GLN A 125 -1.59 7.63 0.29
N CYS A 126 -1.60 6.90 -0.82
CA CYS A 126 -0.38 6.62 -1.58
C CYS A 126 -0.29 7.43 -2.88
N GLU A 127 -1.39 7.94 -3.43
CA GLU A 127 -1.32 8.83 -4.59
C GLU A 127 -0.86 10.23 -4.18
N ALA A 128 0.09 10.86 -4.89
CA ALA A 128 0.81 10.33 -6.07
C ALA A 128 2.07 9.55 -5.75
N GLN A 129 2.72 9.89 -4.63
CA GLN A 129 4.06 9.42 -4.26
C GLN A 129 4.16 9.16 -2.74
N GLY A 130 3.06 8.71 -2.12
CA GLY A 130 2.98 8.48 -0.68
C GLY A 130 3.53 7.12 -0.25
N PHE A 131 3.63 6.14 -1.15
CA PHE A 131 4.10 4.80 -0.79
C PHE A 131 5.57 4.78 -0.34
N ARG A 132 6.41 5.69 -0.87
CA ARG A 132 7.80 5.89 -0.40
C ARG A 132 7.90 6.34 1.06
N LYS A 133 6.81 6.81 1.68
CA LYS A 133 6.74 7.15 3.11
C LYS A 133 6.40 5.94 4.00
N ILE A 134 6.30 4.75 3.41
CA ILE A 134 6.01 3.49 4.10
C ILE A 134 7.23 2.57 4.09
N THR A 135 7.83 2.35 2.92
CA THR A 135 9.03 1.53 2.71
C THR A 135 9.78 2.00 1.46
N TYR A 136 11.04 1.60 1.31
CA TYR A 136 11.80 1.90 0.10
C TYR A 136 11.23 1.12 -1.09
N TYR A 137 10.87 1.81 -2.17
CA TYR A 137 10.22 1.21 -3.35
C TYR A 137 10.53 1.96 -4.65
N LEU A 138 10.26 1.34 -5.81
CA LEU A 138 10.19 2.05 -7.09
C LEU A 138 8.85 2.78 -7.18
N ASP A 139 8.73 3.92 -6.51
CA ASP A 139 7.46 4.64 -6.34
C ASP A 139 7.11 5.49 -7.58
N ARG A 140 6.78 4.76 -8.65
CA ARG A 140 6.42 5.24 -10.00
C ARG A 140 5.36 4.34 -10.63
N PRO A 141 4.38 4.89 -11.37
CA PRO A 141 3.17 4.15 -11.74
C PRO A 141 3.36 3.13 -12.87
N ASP A 142 4.46 3.18 -13.62
CA ASP A 142 4.78 2.17 -14.64
C ASP A 142 5.42 0.90 -14.04
N VAL A 143 5.79 0.90 -12.76
CA VAL A 143 6.19 -0.31 -12.03
C VAL A 143 4.97 -0.91 -11.33
N MET A 144 4.45 -2.00 -11.89
CA MET A 144 3.29 -2.71 -11.35
C MET A 144 3.67 -4.09 -10.81
N ALA A 145 3.27 -4.37 -9.56
CA ALA A 145 3.58 -5.61 -8.86
C ALA A 145 2.30 -6.28 -8.32
N LYS A 146 2.36 -7.59 -8.08
CA LYS A 146 1.36 -8.28 -7.25
C LYS A 146 1.65 -8.02 -5.78
N PHE A 147 0.62 -7.75 -4.97
CA PHE A 147 0.79 -7.43 -3.56
C PHE A 147 0.16 -8.51 -2.68
N THR A 148 0.93 -8.95 -1.70
CA THR A 148 0.44 -9.70 -0.55
C THR A 148 0.74 -8.88 0.69
N THR A 149 -0.26 -8.60 1.52
CA THR A 149 -0.13 -7.73 2.69
C THR A 149 -0.60 -8.46 3.94
N THR A 150 0.32 -8.76 4.84
CA THR A 150 0.00 -9.19 6.20
C THR A 150 -0.01 -7.99 7.14
N ILE A 151 -1.10 -7.82 7.87
CA ILE A 151 -1.26 -6.79 8.89
C ILE A 151 -1.36 -7.47 10.24
N VAL A 152 -0.59 -6.98 11.21
CA VAL A 152 -0.59 -7.41 12.61
C VAL A 152 -0.89 -6.20 13.48
N ALA A 153 -1.88 -6.29 14.35
CA ALA A 153 -2.25 -5.21 15.26
C ALA A 153 -2.82 -5.74 16.58
N ASP A 154 -2.98 -4.84 17.56
CA ASP A 154 -3.74 -5.09 18.78
C ASP A 154 -5.22 -5.34 18.44
N LYS A 155 -5.77 -6.47 18.87
CA LYS A 155 -7.11 -6.92 18.47
C LYS A 155 -8.23 -6.11 19.13
N GLU A 156 -8.00 -5.58 20.33
CA GLU A 156 -8.99 -4.78 21.05
C GLU A 156 -9.11 -3.39 20.45
N LYS A 157 -7.98 -2.77 20.12
CA LYS A 157 -7.94 -1.43 19.53
C LYS A 157 -8.24 -1.40 18.03
N TYR A 158 -7.82 -2.44 17.31
CA TYR A 158 -7.89 -2.49 15.85
C TYR A 158 -8.55 -3.79 15.37
N PRO A 159 -9.81 -4.05 15.74
CA PRO A 159 -10.49 -5.30 15.38
C PRO A 159 -10.70 -5.49 13.87
N VAL A 160 -10.63 -4.41 13.07
CA VAL A 160 -10.75 -4.45 11.62
C VAL A 160 -9.39 -4.16 10.98
N LEU A 161 -8.86 -5.09 10.17
CA LEU A 161 -7.62 -4.97 9.40
C LEU A 161 -7.87 -5.21 7.91
N LEU A 162 -7.72 -4.17 7.08
CA LEU A 162 -8.05 -4.19 5.65
C LEU A 162 -6.84 -3.80 4.79
N SER A 163 -6.74 -4.42 3.62
CA SER A 163 -5.83 -4.06 2.53
C SER A 163 -6.50 -4.44 1.20
N ASN A 164 -5.89 -4.09 0.07
CA ASN A 164 -6.41 -4.45 -1.26
C ASN A 164 -6.56 -5.97 -1.44
N GLY A 165 -7.50 -6.39 -2.31
CA GLY A 165 -7.70 -7.78 -2.71
C GLY A 165 -8.60 -8.57 -1.77
N ASN A 166 -8.30 -9.85 -1.59
CA ASN A 166 -9.10 -10.79 -0.81
C ASN A 166 -8.36 -11.24 0.47
N PRO A 167 -9.07 -11.45 1.60
CA PRO A 167 -8.45 -11.98 2.81
C PRO A 167 -8.21 -13.49 2.63
N VAL A 168 -6.95 -13.90 2.69
CA VAL A 168 -6.54 -15.30 2.45
C VAL A 168 -6.15 -16.04 3.74
N LYS A 169 -5.84 -15.31 4.81
CA LYS A 169 -5.50 -15.90 6.12
C LYS A 169 -5.81 -14.92 7.25
N SER A 170 -6.42 -15.42 8.33
CA SER A 170 -6.58 -14.68 9.58
C SER A 170 -6.15 -15.53 10.76
N SER A 171 -5.55 -14.93 11.78
CA SER A 171 -5.09 -15.67 12.96
C SER A 171 -5.05 -14.76 14.19
N ASP A 172 -5.53 -15.28 15.32
CA ASP A 172 -5.23 -14.70 16.63
C ASP A 172 -3.80 -15.03 17.02
N LEU A 173 -3.11 -14.07 17.63
CA LEU A 173 -1.72 -14.16 18.02
C LEU A 173 -1.58 -14.00 19.54
N GLU A 174 -0.38 -14.27 20.05
CA GLU A 174 -0.06 -14.03 21.46
C GLU A 174 -0.16 -12.54 21.82
N ASN A 175 -0.23 -12.24 23.11
CA ASN A 175 -0.23 -10.88 23.66
C ASN A 175 -1.39 -9.98 23.15
N GLY A 176 -2.56 -10.56 22.87
CA GLY A 176 -3.76 -9.81 22.49
C GLY A 176 -3.74 -9.25 21.06
N LYS A 177 -2.80 -9.69 20.22
CA LYS A 177 -2.73 -9.29 18.81
C LYS A 177 -3.51 -10.25 17.92
N HIS A 178 -3.80 -9.79 16.70
CA HIS A 178 -4.28 -10.66 15.63
C HIS A 178 -3.65 -10.25 14.30
N SER A 179 -3.89 -11.05 13.26
CA SER A 179 -3.40 -10.78 11.93
C SER A 179 -4.39 -11.13 10.84
N VAL A 180 -4.32 -10.40 9.74
CA VAL A 180 -5.00 -10.73 8.47
C VAL A 180 -4.01 -10.57 7.33
N THR A 181 -3.96 -11.56 6.44
CA THR A 181 -3.20 -11.52 5.18
C THR A 181 -4.17 -11.36 4.02
N TRP A 182 -3.90 -10.37 3.18
CA TRP A 182 -4.63 -10.01 1.99
C TRP A 182 -3.79 -10.30 0.75
N GLU A 183 -4.43 -10.78 -0.31
CA GLU A 183 -3.79 -10.99 -1.61
C GLU A 183 -4.60 -10.31 -2.71
N ASP A 184 -3.91 -9.45 -3.47
CA ASP A 184 -4.44 -8.85 -4.69
C ASP A 184 -3.82 -9.57 -5.91
N PRO A 185 -4.63 -10.30 -6.70
CA PRO A 185 -4.13 -11.07 -7.82
C PRO A 185 -3.65 -10.20 -9.00
N PHE A 186 -4.07 -8.93 -9.05
CA PHE A 186 -3.77 -8.02 -10.14
C PHE A 186 -2.47 -7.26 -9.89
N LYS A 187 -1.69 -7.07 -10.96
CA LYS A 187 -0.52 -6.19 -10.90
C LYS A 187 -1.02 -4.75 -10.81
N LYS A 188 -0.61 -4.03 -9.78
CA LYS A 188 -0.93 -2.61 -9.61
C LYS A 188 0.32 -1.79 -9.29
N PRO A 189 0.33 -0.50 -9.63
CA PRO A 189 1.29 0.45 -9.09
C PRO A 189 1.06 0.69 -7.59
N CYS A 190 2.11 1.09 -6.89
CA CYS A 190 2.08 1.30 -5.45
C CYS A 190 1.21 2.47 -4.99
N TYR A 191 0.85 3.41 -5.87
CA TYR A 191 -0.08 4.49 -5.51
C TYR A 191 -1.51 3.97 -5.20
N LEU A 192 -1.87 2.78 -5.72
CA LEU A 192 -3.12 2.07 -5.44
C LEU A 192 -3.04 1.16 -4.20
N PHE A 193 -1.91 1.17 -3.48
CA PHE A 193 -1.82 0.45 -2.22
C PHE A 193 -2.67 1.14 -1.15
N ALA A 194 -3.50 0.36 -0.46
CA ALA A 194 -4.27 0.81 0.68
C ALA A 194 -4.13 -0.13 1.88
N LEU A 195 -4.04 0.45 3.09
CA LEU A 195 -4.13 -0.23 4.36
C LEU A 195 -5.01 0.58 5.32
N VAL A 196 -5.96 -0.09 5.96
CA VAL A 196 -6.79 0.49 7.03
C VAL A 196 -6.79 -0.44 8.23
N ALA A 197 -6.63 0.12 9.43
CA ALA A 197 -6.81 -0.61 10.68
C ALA A 197 -7.52 0.27 11.72
N GLY A 198 -8.59 -0.25 12.34
CA GLY A 198 -9.45 0.56 13.20
C GLY A 198 -10.53 -0.23 13.93
N ASP A 199 -11.23 0.47 14.81
CA ASP A 199 -12.52 0.03 15.38
C ASP A 199 -13.65 0.60 14.51
N LEU A 200 -14.12 -0.22 13.57
CA LEU A 200 -15.02 0.20 12.50
C LEU A 200 -16.22 -0.74 12.41
N GLU A 201 -17.38 -0.14 12.23
CA GLU A 201 -18.61 -0.86 11.90
C GLU A 201 -18.65 -1.18 10.42
N CYS A 202 -19.24 -2.33 10.07
CA CYS A 202 -19.27 -2.82 8.69
C CYS A 202 -20.71 -3.00 8.20
N ILE A 203 -21.11 -2.15 7.27
CA ILE A 203 -22.39 -2.25 6.54
C ILE A 203 -22.16 -3.13 5.32
N LYS A 204 -22.91 -4.23 5.22
CA LYS A 204 -22.77 -5.23 4.16
C LYS A 204 -23.99 -5.29 3.28
N ASP A 205 -23.76 -5.53 2.00
CA ASP A 205 -24.77 -5.82 1.01
C ASP A 205 -24.13 -6.60 -0.15
N THR A 206 -24.91 -7.00 -1.14
CA THR A 206 -24.40 -7.73 -2.31
C THR A 206 -24.81 -7.08 -3.63
N PHE A 207 -23.99 -7.29 -4.65
CA PHE A 207 -24.28 -6.96 -6.04
C PHE A 207 -24.09 -8.20 -6.92
N VAL A 208 -25.08 -8.52 -7.77
CA VAL A 208 -24.98 -9.62 -8.73
C VAL A 208 -24.62 -9.05 -10.10
N THR A 209 -23.50 -9.49 -10.66
CA THR A 209 -22.98 -9.02 -11.93
C THR A 209 -23.76 -9.54 -13.13
N MET A 210 -23.50 -8.97 -14.32
CA MET A 210 -24.09 -9.42 -15.58
C MET A 210 -23.77 -10.89 -15.90
N SER A 211 -22.63 -11.41 -15.44
CA SER A 211 -22.26 -12.83 -15.57
C SER A 211 -22.73 -13.73 -14.41
N GLN A 212 -23.56 -13.21 -13.49
CA GLN A 212 -24.09 -13.91 -12.30
C GLN A 212 -23.05 -14.17 -11.19
N ARG A 213 -21.98 -13.38 -11.12
CA ARG A 213 -21.07 -13.39 -9.97
C ARG A 213 -21.65 -12.52 -8.84
N GLU A 214 -21.59 -13.01 -7.62
CA GLU A 214 -21.96 -12.22 -6.44
C GLU A 214 -20.73 -11.48 -5.91
N ILE A 215 -20.86 -10.16 -5.75
CA ILE A 215 -19.83 -9.29 -5.17
C ILE A 215 -20.26 -8.90 -3.76
N ASP A 216 -19.38 -9.12 -2.78
CA ASP A 216 -19.56 -8.68 -1.40
C ASP A 216 -19.23 -7.18 -1.29
N CYS A 217 -20.26 -6.34 -1.12
CA CYS A 217 -20.10 -4.90 -0.98
C CYS A 217 -20.07 -4.52 0.49
N ARG A 218 -18.99 -3.87 0.93
CA ARG A 218 -18.80 -3.47 2.33
C ARG A 218 -18.47 -2.00 2.45
N ILE A 219 -19.14 -1.32 3.37
CA ILE A 219 -18.81 0.05 3.78
C ILE A 219 -18.40 0.00 5.26
N TYR A 220 -17.20 0.47 5.55
CA TYR A 220 -16.64 0.58 6.88
C TYR A 220 -16.67 2.03 7.34
N VAL A 221 -17.22 2.27 8.53
CA VAL A 221 -17.36 3.60 9.12
C VAL A 221 -17.19 3.53 10.63
N GLU A 222 -16.92 4.67 11.27
CA GLU A 222 -17.06 4.78 12.71
C GLU A 222 -18.51 4.59 13.16
N ALA A 223 -18.71 4.05 14.36
CA ALA A 223 -20.03 3.65 14.87
C ALA A 223 -21.10 4.76 14.81
N HIS A 224 -20.69 6.02 14.98
CA HIS A 224 -21.58 7.17 14.97
C HIS A 224 -22.08 7.59 13.56
N ASN A 225 -21.59 6.94 12.50
CA ASN A 225 -21.94 7.22 11.10
C ASN A 225 -22.69 6.08 10.40
N VAL A 226 -23.00 4.97 11.10
CA VAL A 226 -23.64 3.78 10.51
C VAL A 226 -24.96 4.12 9.80
N ASP A 227 -25.76 5.00 10.39
CA ASP A 227 -27.08 5.41 9.87
C ASP A 227 -27.01 6.28 8.61
N LYS A 228 -25.81 6.67 8.17
CA LYS A 228 -25.59 7.53 6.99
C LYS A 228 -25.13 6.78 5.74
N CYS A 229 -24.92 5.46 5.83
CA CYS A 229 -24.27 4.66 4.76
C CYS A 229 -25.23 4.22 3.63
N ASP A 230 -26.54 4.26 3.87
CA ASP A 230 -27.56 3.75 2.95
C ASP A 230 -27.49 4.34 1.54
N HIS A 231 -27.24 5.66 1.43
CA HIS A 231 -27.14 6.32 0.14
C HIS A 231 -25.88 5.90 -0.62
N ALA A 232 -24.76 5.73 0.08
CA ALA A 232 -23.49 5.30 -0.50
C ALA A 232 -23.59 3.87 -1.06
N MET A 233 -24.16 2.93 -0.29
CA MET A 233 -24.34 1.55 -0.75
C MET A 233 -25.21 1.47 -2.01
N ARG A 234 -26.34 2.19 -2.04
CA ARG A 234 -27.18 2.27 -3.25
C ARG A 234 -26.43 2.88 -4.44
N SER A 235 -25.58 3.87 -4.19
CA SER A 235 -24.81 4.54 -5.24
C SER A 235 -23.75 3.60 -5.82
N LEU A 236 -23.01 2.86 -4.98
CA LEU A 236 -22.06 1.84 -5.42
C LEU A 236 -22.71 0.83 -6.38
N LYS A 237 -23.84 0.24 -5.99
CA LYS A 237 -24.55 -0.73 -6.84
C LYS A 237 -25.06 -0.12 -8.16
N LYS A 238 -25.49 1.14 -8.13
CA LYS A 238 -25.89 1.87 -9.35
C LYS A 238 -24.69 2.10 -10.27
N SER A 239 -23.53 2.46 -9.72
CA SER A 239 -22.29 2.63 -10.49
C SER A 239 -21.88 1.32 -11.16
N MET A 240 -21.86 0.20 -10.41
CA MET A 240 -21.54 -1.12 -10.96
C MET A 240 -22.51 -1.53 -12.08
N ARG A 241 -23.83 -1.36 -11.87
CA ARG A 241 -24.83 -1.66 -12.90
C ARG A 241 -24.67 -0.80 -14.15
N TRP A 242 -24.44 0.49 -13.95
CA TRP A 242 -24.31 1.43 -15.06
C TRP A 242 -23.06 1.14 -15.92
N ASP A 243 -21.94 0.75 -15.30
CA ASP A 243 -20.71 0.39 -16.02
C ASP A 243 -20.88 -0.91 -16.84
N GLU A 244 -21.64 -1.88 -16.32
CA GLU A 244 -22.06 -3.07 -17.07
C GLU A 244 -22.95 -2.71 -18.27
N GLU A 245 -24.02 -1.93 -18.04
CA GLU A 245 -25.01 -1.60 -19.08
C GLU A 245 -24.44 -0.67 -20.16
N THR A 246 -23.55 0.24 -19.78
CA THR A 246 -23.04 1.30 -20.68
C THR A 246 -21.73 0.90 -21.35
N PHE A 247 -20.81 0.25 -20.62
CA PHE A 247 -19.47 -0.07 -21.10
C PHE A 247 -19.19 -1.56 -21.20
N GLY A 248 -20.09 -2.43 -20.73
CA GLY A 248 -19.85 -3.88 -20.70
C GLY A 248 -18.74 -4.27 -19.71
N ARG A 249 -18.52 -3.46 -18.67
CA ARG A 249 -17.46 -3.67 -17.68
C ARG A 249 -18.04 -4.27 -16.41
N GLU A 250 -17.58 -5.47 -16.11
CA GLU A 250 -17.91 -6.17 -14.87
C GLU A 250 -16.78 -5.95 -13.85
N TYR A 251 -17.11 -5.84 -12.57
CA TYR A 251 -16.11 -5.83 -11.51
C TYR A 251 -15.29 -7.13 -11.55
N ASP A 252 -14.06 -7.13 -11.03
CA ASP A 252 -13.06 -8.19 -11.26
C ASP A 252 -12.55 -8.90 -9.99
N LEU A 253 -12.97 -8.43 -8.80
CA LEU A 253 -12.71 -9.08 -7.51
C LEU A 253 -13.97 -9.65 -6.86
N ASP A 254 -13.83 -10.32 -5.71
CA ASP A 254 -14.94 -10.93 -4.96
C ASP A 254 -15.56 -9.97 -3.93
N ILE A 255 -14.82 -8.93 -3.54
CA ILE A 255 -15.19 -7.96 -2.51
C ILE A 255 -14.91 -6.53 -2.98
N TYR A 256 -15.82 -5.61 -2.68
CA TYR A 256 -15.63 -4.16 -2.84
C TYR A 256 -15.76 -3.49 -1.48
N MET A 257 -14.68 -2.88 -0.99
CA MET A 257 -14.65 -2.23 0.32
C MET A 257 -14.50 -0.72 0.16
N ILE A 258 -15.36 0.03 0.85
CA ILE A 258 -15.24 1.48 1.03
C ILE A 258 -14.98 1.73 2.51
N VAL A 259 -14.02 2.59 2.83
CA VAL A 259 -13.80 3.08 4.21
C VAL A 259 -14.05 4.57 4.22
N ALA A 260 -14.99 5.04 5.05
CA ALA A 260 -15.16 6.46 5.30
C ALA A 260 -14.32 6.85 6.52
N VAL A 261 -13.45 7.84 6.33
CA VAL A 261 -12.61 8.43 7.38
C VAL A 261 -12.89 9.94 7.45
N ASP A 262 -12.78 10.52 8.64
CA ASP A 262 -13.12 11.94 8.85
C ASP A 262 -12.05 12.89 8.28
N ASP A 263 -10.76 12.56 8.44
CA ASP A 263 -9.64 13.36 7.95
C ASP A 263 -9.01 12.70 6.71
N PHE A 264 -9.38 13.16 5.52
CA PHE A 264 -8.80 12.74 4.25
C PHE A 264 -8.48 13.97 3.39
N ASN A 265 -7.21 14.13 2.99
CA ASN A 265 -6.78 15.29 2.19
C ASN A 265 -7.46 15.35 0.82
N MET A 266 -7.71 14.19 0.23
CA MET A 266 -8.40 14.04 -1.06
C MET A 266 -9.88 13.77 -0.80
N GLY A 267 -10.76 13.99 -1.79
CA GLY A 267 -12.19 13.72 -1.59
C GLY A 267 -12.51 12.23 -1.41
N ALA A 268 -11.86 11.39 -2.22
CA ALA A 268 -11.89 9.94 -2.20
C ALA A 268 -10.64 9.42 -2.96
N MET A 269 -10.37 8.12 -2.85
CA MET A 269 -9.30 7.42 -3.57
C MET A 269 -9.87 6.09 -4.09
N GLU A 270 -9.55 5.73 -5.34
CA GLU A 270 -9.95 4.45 -5.97
C GLU A 270 -9.17 3.21 -5.47
#